data_AF-A0A931MMJ1-F1
#
_entry.id   AF-A0A931MMJ1-F1
#
_cell.length_a   1.000
_cell.length_b   1.000
_cell.length_c   1.000
_cell.angle_alpha   90.00
_cell.angle_beta   90.00
_cell.angle_gamma   90.00
#
_symmetry.space_group_name_H-M   'P 1'
#
loop_
_entity.id
_entity.type
_entity.pdbx_description
1 polymer ?
#
loop_
_entity_poly.entity_id
_entity_poly.type
_entity_poly.pdbx_seq_one_letter_code
_entity_poly.pdbx_strand_id
1 'polypeptide(L)' 'MTARAPFKQAEVTKALKGAVAAGMKPRGVSIDHMGRIVVLFSDNLLNELSLGNPWDEEFTQ' A
#
# COMPACT_ATOMS: atom_id res chain seq x y z
N MET A 1 -11.30 8.69 -27.59
CA MET A 1 -9.95 9.22 -27.28
C MET A 1 -9.47 8.50 -26.04
N THR A 2 -8.43 7.68 -26.12
CA THR A 2 -7.87 6.98 -24.94
C THR A 2 -6.96 7.95 -24.22
N ALA A 3 -7.35 8.40 -23.03
CA ALA A 3 -6.51 9.30 -22.23
C ALA A 3 -5.18 8.59 -21.92
N ARG A 4 -4.06 9.24 -22.22
CA ARG A 4 -2.73 8.73 -21.86
C ARG A 4 -2.65 8.67 -20.34
N ALA A 5 -2.44 7.48 -19.79
CA ALA A 5 -2.25 7.33 -18.35
C ALA A 5 -1.12 8.26 -17.89
N PRO A 6 -1.31 9.04 -16.80
CA PRO A 6 -0.35 10.07 -16.41
C PRO A 6 1.00 9.49 -15.95
N PHE A 7 1.03 8.20 -15.57
CA PHE A 7 2.23 7.51 -15.11
C PHE A 7 2.44 6.19 -15.83
N LYS A 8 3.69 5.76 -15.91
CA LYS A 8 4.10 4.43 -16.38
C LYS A 8 4.33 3.52 -15.17
N GLN A 9 4.14 2.20 -15.36
CA GLN A 9 4.48 1.20 -14.33
C GLN A 9 5.94 1.34 -13.84
N ALA A 10 6.86 1.76 -14.70
CA ALA A 10 8.24 2.03 -14.35
C ALA A 10 8.40 3.12 -13.25
N GLU A 11 7.51 4.11 -13.21
CA GLU A 11 7.56 5.20 -12.22
C GLU A 11 7.07 4.71 -10.86
N VAL A 12 6.06 3.83 -10.83
CA VAL A 12 5.59 3.14 -9.63
C VAL A 12 6.73 2.34 -9.00
N THR A 13 7.43 1.56 -9.82
CA THR A 13 8.60 0.78 -9.38
C THR A 13 9.75 1.68 -8.91
N LYS A 14 9.98 2.82 -9.57
CA LYS A 14 11.01 3.79 -9.17
C LYS A 14 10.71 4.40 -7.80
N ALA A 15 9.46 4.78 -7.55
CA ALA A 15 9.02 5.31 -6.25
C ALA A 15 9.24 4.27 -5.14
N LEU A 16 8.83 3.01 -5.38
CA LEU A 16 9.03 1.92 -4.42
C LEU A 16 10.51 1.67 -4.13
N LYS A 17 11.36 1.63 -5.16
CA LYS A 17 12.82 1.45 -5.00
C LYS A 17 13.47 2.63 -4.27
N GLY A 18 13.04 3.86 -4.56
CA GLY A 18 13.52 5.05 -3.86
C GLY A 18 13.19 5.00 -2.37
N ALA A 19 11.99 4.52 -2.03
CA ALA A 19 11.57 4.33 -0.64
C ALA A 19 12.44 3.28 0.10
N VAL A 20 12.73 2.15 -0.56
CA VAL A 20 13.65 1.13 -0.02
C VAL A 20 15.07 1.69 0.15
N ALA A 21 15.58 2.44 -0.84
CA ALA A 21 16.90 3.05 -0.78
C ALA A 21 17.03 4.09 0.34
N ALA A 22 15.91 4.75 0.69
CA ALA A 22 15.82 5.66 1.84
C ALA A 22 15.74 4.92 3.19
N GLY A 23 15.85 3.59 3.23
CA GLY A 23 15.80 2.79 4.44
C GLY A 23 14.38 2.55 4.97
N MET A 24 13.35 2.96 4.22
CA MET A 24 11.96 2.68 4.58
C MET A 24 11.58 1.25 4.18
N LYS A 25 10.61 0.66 4.88
CA LYS A 25 10.07 -0.67 4.58
C LYS A 25 8.65 -0.54 4.01
N PRO A 26 8.51 -0.27 2.70
CA PRO A 26 7.21 -0.19 2.08
C PRO A 26 6.54 -1.57 2.05
N ARG A 27 5.24 -1.60 2.35
CA ARG A 27 4.41 -2.82 2.28
C ARG A 27 3.69 -2.97 0.96
N GLY A 28 3.46 -1.86 0.27
CA GLY A 28 2.73 -1.85 -0.97
C GLY A 28 2.81 -0.51 -1.66
N VAL A 29 2.22 -0.47 -2.84
CA VAL A 29 2.08 0.73 -3.64
C VAL A 29 0.70 0.73 -4.27
N SER A 30 0.02 1.87 -4.22
CA SER A 30 -1.31 2.07 -4.78
C SER A 30 -1.34 3.33 -5.62
N ILE A 31 -2.37 3.47 -6.45
CA ILE A 31 -2.63 4.67 -7.23
C ILE A 31 -3.95 5.24 -6.74
N ASP A 32 -3.97 6.52 -6.36
CA ASP A 32 -5.20 7.17 -5.94
C ASP A 32 -6.09 7.59 -7.13
N HIS A 33 -7.34 7.97 -6.83
CA HIS A 33 -8.29 8.51 -7.81
C HIS A 33 -7.84 9.78 -8.54
N MET A 34 -6.81 10.48 -8.06
CA MET A 34 -6.20 11.64 -8.70
C MET A 34 -5.01 11.26 -9.59
N GLY A 35 -4.65 9.97 -9.66
CA GLY A 35 -3.53 9.46 -10.43
C GLY A 35 -2.17 9.65 -9.76
N ARG A 36 -2.12 9.80 -8.43
CA ARG A 36 -0.86 9.89 -7.68
C ARG A 36 -0.40 8.50 -7.24
N ILE A 37 0.92 8.31 -7.22
CA ILE A 37 1.54 7.09 -6.68
C ILE A 37 1.64 7.24 -5.16
N VAL A 38 0.98 6.35 -4.43
CA VAL A 38 0.99 6.29 -2.97
C VAL A 38 1.80 5.08 -2.54
N VAL A 39 2.92 5.30 -1.84
CA VAL A 39 3.72 4.23 -1.24
C VAL A 39 3.23 4.00 0.18
N LEU A 40 2.81 2.78 0.47
CA LEU A 40 2.25 2.38 1.75
C LEU A 40 3.38 1.89 2.65
N PHE A 41 3.53 2.51 3.81
CA PHE A 41 4.48 2.10 4.84
C PHE A 41 3.71 1.50 6.02
N SER A 42 4.25 0.42 6.61
CA SER A 42 3.83 0.06 7.96
C SER A 42 4.65 0.89 8.92
N ASP A 43 4.04 1.89 9.55
CA ASP A 43 4.48 2.25 10.88
C ASP A 43 4.17 1.05 11.78
N ASN A 44 5.16 0.62 12.54
CA ASN A 44 5.02 -0.46 13.53
C ASN A 44 4.23 0.04 14.75
N LEU A 45 3.13 0.76 14.51
CA LEU A 45 2.26 1.37 15.52
C LEU A 45 0.99 0.54 15.77
N LEU A 46 0.94 -0.70 15.29
CA LEU A 46 -0.23 -1.57 15.42
C LEU A 46 0.16 -2.93 15.99
N ASN A 47 0.82 -2.90 17.16
CA ASN A 47 0.63 -3.96 18.15
C ASN A 47 -0.82 -3.95 18.70
N GLU A 48 -1.62 -2.93 18.37
CA GLU A 48 -3.02 -2.76 18.80
C GLU A 48 -4.07 -3.40 17.86
N LEU A 49 -3.67 -3.97 16.71
CA LEU A 49 -4.57 -4.78 15.86
C LEU A 49 -4.61 -6.28 16.26
N SER A 50 -4.05 -6.64 17.42
CA SER A 50 -4.34 -7.94 18.07
C SER A 50 -5.76 -7.99 18.67
N LEU A 51 -6.63 -7.03 18.38
CA LEU A 51 -8.06 -7.23 18.50
C LEU A 51 -8.46 -8.14 17.33
N GLY A 52 -8.55 -9.44 17.62
CA GLY A 52 -8.90 -10.49 16.67
C GLY A 52 -10.09 -10.11 15.78
N ASN A 53 -10.12 -10.69 14.59
CA ASN A 53 -11.17 -10.44 13.62
C ASN A 53 -12.54 -10.75 14.25
N PRO A 54 -13.46 -9.78 14.36
CA PRO A 54 -14.76 -9.99 14.99
C PRO A 54 -15.68 -10.94 14.20
N TRP A 55 -15.29 -11.29 12.97
CA TRP A 55 -15.99 -12.25 12.12
C TRP A 55 -15.54 -13.70 12.33
N ASP A 56 -14.51 -13.95 13.15
CA ASP A 56 -14.03 -15.32 13.41
C ASP A 56 -14.99 -16.14 14.29
N GLU A 57 -16.06 -15.52 14.85
CA GLU A 57 -17.05 -16.19 15.70
C GLU A 57 -18.13 -16.97 14.92
N GLU A 58 -18.32 -16.72 13.62
CA GLU A 58 -19.46 -17.25 12.85
C GLU A 58 -19.31 -18.70 12.36
N PHE A 59 -18.14 -19.32 12.47
CA PHE A 59 -17.89 -20.67 11.94
C PHE A 59 -17.89 -21.80 12.98
N THR A 60 -18.37 -21.55 14.22
CA THR A 60 -18.37 -22.54 15.31
C THR A 60 -19.77 -23.08 15.68
N GLN A 61 -20.78 -22.96 14.80
CA GLN A 61 -22.09 -23.60 14.98
C GLN A 61 -22.25 -24.87 14.15
#